data_AF-A0A9R0E3Y8-F1
#
_entry.id   AF-A0A9R0E3Y8-F1
#
_cell.length_a   1.000
_cell.length_b   1.000
_cell.length_c   1.000
_cell.angle_alpha   90.00
_cell.angle_beta   90.00
_cell.angle_gamma   90.00
#
_symmetry.space_group_name_H-M   'P 1'
#
loop_
_entity.id
_entity.type
_entity.pdbx_description
1 polymer ?
#
loop_
_entity_poly.entity_id
_entity_poly.type
_entity_poly.pdbx_seq_one_letter_code
_entity_poly.pdbx_strand_id
1 'polypeptide(L)'
;MQKVFVYGTLKKNEPNNYWLQDPNNGIGNFVADGYTKTKYPLIIATKYNIPFLLHSPGNGHFVQGEIYDVDDKMLSKLDILEDHPNYYVREIDDIIVKNSSSSDPQIEKCWVYFLKNFKPELLKREYFDNYSSHGSHGLQYMDRSKRDPSYNHKGEIKSDSRQSVSEPEPSRTPP
;
A
#
# COMPACT_ATOMS: atom_id res chain seq x y z
N MET A 1 -6.71 -2.25 20.76
CA MET A 1 -6.77 -1.34 19.60
C MET A 1 -5.38 -1.22 19.02
N GLN A 2 -5.30 -1.18 17.70
CA GLN A 2 -4.08 -1.08 16.91
C GLN A 2 -4.17 0.13 15.99
N LYS A 3 -3.05 0.81 15.74
CA LYS A 3 -3.02 1.95 14.81
C LYS A 3 -2.70 1.48 13.41
N VAL A 4 -3.51 1.88 12.45
CA VAL A 4 -3.30 1.64 11.01
C VAL A 4 -3.18 2.97 10.30
N PHE A 5 -2.19 3.11 9.43
CA PHE A 5 -2.04 4.26 8.57
C PHE A 5 -2.47 3.91 7.15
N VAL A 6 -3.44 4.67 6.64
CA VAL A 6 -4.00 4.49 5.30
C VAL A 6 -3.61 5.66 4.40
N TYR A 7 -3.11 5.34 3.20
CA TYR A 7 -2.61 6.34 2.23
C TYR A 7 -3.38 6.32 0.91
N GLY A 8 -4.20 5.28 0.66
CA GLY A 8 -4.85 5.02 -0.61
C GLY A 8 -6.37 5.12 -0.54
N THR A 9 -7.05 4.14 -1.14
CA THR A 9 -8.51 4.14 -1.29
C THR A 9 -9.31 4.09 0.02
N LEU A 10 -8.66 3.78 1.13
CA LEU A 10 -9.28 3.69 2.45
C LEU A 10 -9.38 5.03 3.18
N LYS A 11 -8.70 6.09 2.71
CA LYS A 11 -8.78 7.43 3.32
C LYS A 11 -10.18 8.02 3.26
N LYS A 12 -10.50 9.03 4.09
CA LYS A 12 -11.77 9.76 3.97
C LYS A 12 -11.97 10.30 2.57
N ASN A 13 -13.22 10.27 2.12
CA ASN A 13 -13.64 10.67 0.78
C ASN A 13 -13.05 9.84 -0.37
N GLU A 14 -12.33 8.76 -0.09
CA GLU A 14 -11.86 7.80 -1.09
C GLU A 14 -12.79 6.57 -1.21
N PRO A 15 -12.76 5.87 -2.36
CA PRO A 15 -13.81 4.90 -2.71
C PRO A 15 -14.05 3.76 -1.72
N ASN A 16 -13.04 3.35 -0.96
CA ASN A 16 -13.11 2.20 -0.04
C ASN A 16 -13.24 2.61 1.44
N ASN A 17 -13.40 3.90 1.77
CA ASN A 17 -13.48 4.34 3.17
C ASN A 17 -14.63 3.68 3.96
N TYR A 18 -15.69 3.28 3.28
CA TYR A 18 -16.82 2.57 3.89
C TYR A 18 -16.40 1.30 4.64
N TRP A 19 -15.27 0.66 4.28
CA TRP A 19 -14.75 -0.50 5.00
C TRP A 19 -14.43 -0.19 6.46
N LEU A 20 -13.86 0.99 6.74
CA LEU A 20 -13.50 1.43 8.08
C LEU A 20 -14.71 1.90 8.91
N GLN A 21 -15.82 2.21 8.23
CA GLN A 21 -17.05 2.68 8.86
C GLN A 21 -18.09 1.56 9.08
N ASP A 22 -17.96 0.43 8.37
CA ASP A 22 -18.90 -0.68 8.47
C ASP A 22 -18.72 -1.44 9.79
N PRO A 23 -19.72 -1.42 10.72
CA PRO A 23 -19.63 -2.13 12.00
C PRO A 23 -19.53 -3.66 11.83
N ASN A 24 -19.91 -4.20 10.68
CA ASN A 24 -19.71 -5.62 10.38
C ASN A 24 -18.23 -5.97 10.24
N ASN A 25 -17.39 -5.02 9.84
CA ASN A 25 -15.95 -5.21 9.72
C ASN A 25 -15.22 -5.04 11.06
N GLY A 26 -15.76 -4.25 11.98
CA GLY A 26 -15.17 -3.98 13.29
C GLY A 26 -15.24 -2.49 13.64
N ILE A 27 -14.31 -2.02 14.47
CA ILE A 27 -14.22 -0.61 14.85
C ILE A 27 -13.05 0.03 14.08
N GLY A 28 -13.29 1.19 13.45
CA GLY A 28 -12.27 2.00 12.79
C GLY A 28 -12.47 3.49 13.10
N ASN A 29 -11.79 3.98 14.12
CA ASN A 29 -11.90 5.37 14.57
C ASN A 29 -10.78 6.22 13.99
N PHE A 30 -11.13 7.31 13.31
CA PHE A 30 -10.13 8.27 12.85
C PHE A 30 -9.42 8.92 14.05
N VAL A 31 -8.08 8.99 13.99
CA VAL A 31 -7.23 9.59 15.02
C VAL A 31 -6.70 10.93 14.54
N ALA A 32 -5.96 10.94 13.43
CA ALA A 32 -5.32 12.15 12.90
C ALA A 32 -4.89 11.99 11.44
N ASP A 33 -4.67 13.12 10.77
CA ASP A 33 -3.90 13.15 9.53
C ASP A 33 -2.41 12.98 9.84
N GLY A 34 -1.65 12.40 8.91
CA GLY A 34 -0.21 12.22 9.08
C GLY A 34 0.52 12.00 7.77
N TYR A 35 1.82 11.79 7.86
CA TYR A 35 2.67 11.41 6.74
C TYR A 35 3.79 10.48 7.17
N THR A 36 4.27 9.63 6.26
CA THR A 36 5.36 8.70 6.54
C THR A 36 6.62 9.48 6.93
N LYS A 37 7.33 9.03 7.99
CA LYS A 37 8.63 9.59 8.36
C LYS A 37 9.71 9.26 7.33
N THR A 38 9.60 8.09 6.71
CA THR A 38 10.46 7.63 5.62
C THR A 38 9.83 7.97 4.28
N LYS A 39 10.64 8.30 3.27
CA LYS A 39 10.13 8.49 1.91
C LYS A 39 9.82 7.15 1.26
N TYR A 40 8.69 7.06 0.57
CA TYR A 40 8.33 5.92 -0.25
C TYR A 40 7.77 6.33 -1.62
N PRO A 41 7.93 5.50 -2.66
CA PRO A 41 7.20 5.65 -3.90
C PRO A 41 5.74 5.22 -3.71
N LEU A 42 4.83 6.18 -3.73
CA LEU A 42 3.40 5.94 -3.92
C LEU A 42 3.08 6.14 -5.40
N ILE A 43 2.58 5.11 -6.07
CA ILE A 43 2.28 5.14 -7.50
C ILE A 43 0.82 4.74 -7.75
N ILE A 44 0.29 5.13 -8.91
CA ILE A 44 -0.97 4.59 -9.43
C ILE A 44 -0.64 3.66 -10.60
N ALA A 45 -1.13 2.42 -10.53
CA ALA A 45 -0.84 1.41 -11.54
C ALA A 45 -2.01 0.44 -11.77
N THR A 46 -1.78 -0.52 -12.69
CA THR A 46 -2.77 -1.43 -13.28
C THR A 46 -3.82 -0.74 -14.14
N LYS A 47 -4.53 -1.51 -14.97
CA LYS A 47 -5.72 -1.00 -15.68
C LYS A 47 -6.86 -0.49 -14.76
N TYR A 48 -6.76 -0.78 -13.46
CA TYR A 48 -7.76 -0.42 -12.46
C TYR A 48 -7.39 0.80 -11.61
N ASN A 49 -6.25 1.46 -11.92
CA ASN A 49 -5.77 2.66 -11.23
C ASN A 49 -5.69 2.49 -9.71
N ILE A 50 -5.08 1.39 -9.27
CA ILE A 50 -4.91 1.06 -7.86
C ILE A 50 -3.69 1.83 -7.34
N PRO A 51 -3.78 2.50 -6.17
CA PRO A 51 -2.61 3.08 -5.51
C PRO A 51 -1.76 1.99 -4.86
N PHE A 52 -0.44 2.07 -5.02
CA PHE A 52 0.54 1.17 -4.41
C PHE A 52 1.62 1.95 -3.69
N LEU A 53 1.86 1.64 -2.41
CA LEU A 53 3.04 2.09 -1.70
C LEU A 53 4.15 1.04 -1.84
N LEU A 54 5.14 1.33 -2.68
CA LEU A 54 6.24 0.42 -2.94
C LEU A 54 7.22 0.44 -1.76
N HIS A 55 7.63 -0.74 -1.29
CA HIS A 55 8.63 -0.84 -0.24
C HIS A 55 10.04 -0.58 -0.79
N SER A 56 10.32 0.69 -1.05
CA SER A 56 11.63 1.22 -1.48
C SER A 56 11.98 2.43 -0.61
N PRO A 57 12.34 2.19 0.67
CA PRO A 57 12.56 3.26 1.63
C PRO A 57 13.66 4.22 1.16
N GLY A 58 13.41 5.52 1.30
CA GLY A 58 14.30 6.59 0.86
C GLY A 58 14.00 7.15 -0.54
N ASN A 59 13.21 6.44 -1.36
CA ASN A 59 12.76 6.91 -2.67
C ASN A 59 11.38 7.56 -2.58
N GLY A 60 11.03 8.43 -3.54
CA GLY A 60 9.70 9.05 -3.59
C GLY A 60 9.50 10.21 -2.60
N HIS A 61 8.35 10.22 -1.94
CA HIS A 61 7.91 11.35 -1.10
C HIS A 61 7.56 10.90 0.31
N PHE A 62 7.40 11.86 1.21
CA PHE A 62 6.72 11.61 2.48
C PHE A 62 5.23 11.48 2.19
N VAL A 63 4.71 10.26 2.26
CA VAL A 63 3.37 9.94 1.79
C VAL A 63 2.35 10.36 2.83
N GLN A 64 1.41 11.20 2.42
CA GLN A 64 0.31 11.69 3.24
C GLN A 64 -0.79 10.65 3.38
N GLY A 65 -1.39 10.61 4.55
CA GLY A 65 -2.47 9.69 4.85
C GLY A 65 -3.13 9.98 6.19
N GLU A 66 -3.82 8.99 6.71
CA GLU A 66 -4.67 9.10 7.89
C GLU A 66 -4.37 7.93 8.84
N ILE A 67 -4.33 8.24 10.14
CA ILE A 67 -4.17 7.25 11.21
C ILE A 67 -5.55 6.90 11.76
N TYR A 68 -5.81 5.60 11.88
CA TYR A 68 -7.01 5.04 12.46
C TYR A 68 -6.67 4.11 13.62
N ASP A 69 -7.41 4.20 14.71
CA ASP A 69 -7.45 3.18 15.75
C ASP A 69 -8.48 2.12 15.34
N VAL A 70 -8.01 0.89 15.17
CA VAL A 70 -8.83 -0.26 14.78
C VAL A 70 -8.84 -1.33 15.86
N ASP A 71 -9.94 -2.08 15.95
CA ASP A 71 -9.96 -3.33 16.72
C ASP A 71 -9.33 -4.49 15.91
N ASP A 72 -9.09 -5.61 16.58
CA ASP A 72 -8.44 -6.78 15.95
C ASP A 72 -9.32 -7.38 14.85
N LYS A 73 -10.64 -7.24 14.97
CA LYS A 73 -11.62 -7.68 13.95
C LYS A 73 -11.47 -6.85 12.67
N MET A 74 -11.45 -5.52 12.78
CA MET A 74 -11.25 -4.61 11.65
C MET A 74 -9.89 -4.87 11.00
N LEU A 75 -8.84 -5.02 11.80
CA LEU A 75 -7.51 -5.31 11.26
C LEU A 75 -7.46 -6.61 10.47
N SER A 76 -8.09 -7.68 10.96
CA SER A 76 -8.19 -8.95 10.23
C SER A 76 -8.97 -8.81 8.92
N LYS A 77 -10.01 -7.98 8.89
CA LYS A 77 -10.77 -7.69 7.66
C LYS A 77 -9.94 -6.90 6.64
N LEU A 78 -9.13 -5.95 7.10
CA LEU A 78 -8.19 -5.23 6.26
C LEU A 78 -7.12 -6.18 5.69
N ASP A 79 -6.59 -7.12 6.48
CA ASP A 79 -5.63 -8.11 6.00
C ASP A 79 -6.21 -8.95 4.84
N ILE A 80 -7.48 -9.37 4.95
CA ILE A 80 -8.19 -10.09 3.90
C ILE A 80 -8.41 -9.19 2.67
N LEU A 81 -8.81 -7.93 2.88
CA LEU A 81 -9.04 -6.97 1.81
C LEU A 81 -7.76 -6.77 0.98
N GLU A 82 -6.63 -6.55 1.65
CA GLU A 82 -5.32 -6.28 1.04
C GLU A 82 -4.58 -7.56 0.62
N ASP A 83 -5.19 -8.73 0.79
CA ASP A 83 -4.60 -10.05 0.49
C ASP A 83 -3.22 -10.22 1.15
N HIS A 84 -3.12 -9.84 2.42
CA HIS A 84 -1.92 -9.99 3.22
C HIS A 84 -1.68 -11.47 3.62
N PRO A 85 -0.43 -11.99 3.58
CA PRO A 85 0.82 -11.38 3.11
C PRO A 85 1.13 -11.61 1.62
N ASN A 86 0.17 -12.12 0.83
CA ASN A 86 0.42 -12.54 -0.53
C ASN A 86 0.56 -11.37 -1.51
N TYR A 87 -0.21 -10.29 -1.34
CA TYR A 87 -0.19 -9.12 -2.22
C TYR A 87 0.45 -7.92 -1.56
N TYR A 88 -0.11 -7.46 -0.45
CA TYR A 88 0.53 -6.48 0.42
C TYR A 88 1.12 -7.15 1.67
N VAL A 89 2.20 -6.58 2.18
CA VAL A 89 2.81 -6.98 3.45
C VAL A 89 2.55 -5.86 4.46
N ARG A 90 1.86 -6.18 5.55
CA ARG A 90 1.62 -5.28 6.66
C ARG A 90 2.85 -5.22 7.56
N GLU A 91 3.40 -4.02 7.75
CA GLU A 91 4.55 -3.77 8.63
C GLU A 91 4.36 -2.49 9.44
N ILE A 92 5.06 -2.38 10.57
CA ILE A 92 5.05 -1.18 11.40
C ILE A 92 5.99 -0.16 10.79
N ASP A 93 5.49 1.07 10.60
CA ASP A 93 6.31 2.24 10.26
C ASP A 93 6.05 3.41 11.21
N ASP A 94 6.98 4.35 11.25
CA ASP A 94 6.87 5.61 11.99
C ASP A 94 6.10 6.64 11.14
N ILE A 95 4.97 7.12 11.65
CA ILE A 95 4.14 8.14 11.01
C ILE A 95 4.21 9.44 11.80
N ILE A 96 4.50 10.55 11.12
CA ILE A 96 4.48 11.88 11.72
C ILE A 96 3.05 12.40 11.69
N VAL A 97 2.52 12.77 12.85
CA VAL A 97 1.17 13.32 13.00
C VAL A 97 1.14 14.77 12.50
N LYS A 98 0.22 15.09 11.59
CA LYS A 98 0.04 16.44 11.04
C LYS A 98 -0.57 17.34 12.12
N ASN A 99 -0.04 18.56 12.27
CA ASN A 99 -0.48 19.57 13.25
C ASN A 99 -0.16 19.26 14.72
N SER A 100 0.94 18.57 15.00
CA SER A 100 1.52 18.63 16.34
C SER A 100 2.02 20.07 16.58
N SER A 101 1.24 20.90 17.28
CA SER A 101 1.54 22.32 17.57
C SER A 101 2.77 22.52 18.48
N SER A 102 3.51 21.45 18.76
CA SER A 102 4.75 21.42 19.53
C SER A 102 5.97 21.54 18.62
N SER A 103 7.07 22.06 19.17
CA SER A 103 8.37 22.15 18.49
C SER A 103 8.97 20.79 18.12
N ASP A 104 8.46 19.71 18.71
CA ASP A 104 8.86 18.33 18.44
C ASP A 104 7.72 17.59 17.71
N PRO A 105 7.97 16.98 16.54
CA PRO A 105 6.95 16.22 15.81
C PRO A 105 6.50 14.99 16.59
N GLN A 106 5.20 14.88 16.85
CA GLN A 106 4.61 13.64 17.37
C GLN A 106 4.72 12.52 16.32
N ILE A 107 5.29 11.38 16.74
CA ILE A 107 5.46 10.17 15.93
C ILE A 107 4.61 9.06 16.52
N GLU A 108 3.84 8.40 15.66
CA GLU A 108 3.03 7.23 15.98
C GLU A 108 3.53 6.01 15.22
N LYS A 109 3.59 4.86 15.89
CA LYS A 109 3.85 3.58 15.24
C LYS A 109 2.55 3.02 14.69
N CYS A 110 2.48 2.85 13.38
CA CYS A 110 1.27 2.40 12.70
C CYS A 110 1.56 1.22 11.78
N TRP A 111 0.60 0.32 11.66
CA TRP A 111 0.59 -0.68 10.61
C TRP A 111 0.35 -0.01 9.25
N VAL A 112 1.19 -0.35 8.28
CA VAL A 112 1.12 0.12 6.89
C VAL A 112 1.17 -1.08 5.96
N TYR A 113 0.34 -1.07 4.92
CA TYR A 113 0.38 -2.09 3.87
C TYR A 113 1.35 -1.67 2.78
N PHE A 114 2.45 -2.42 2.61
CA PHE A 114 3.46 -2.17 1.60
C PHE A 114 3.43 -3.23 0.50
N LEU A 115 3.67 -2.81 -0.73
CA LEU A 115 3.95 -3.73 -1.81
C LEU A 115 5.46 -4.02 -1.84
N LYS A 116 5.86 -5.23 -1.44
CA LYS A 116 7.27 -5.64 -1.37
C LYS A 116 7.76 -6.37 -2.61
N ASN A 117 6.90 -7.19 -3.22
CA ASN A 117 7.24 -7.93 -4.43
C ASN A 117 6.68 -7.21 -5.66
N PHE A 118 7.51 -6.39 -6.29
CA PHE A 118 7.11 -5.56 -7.42
C PHE A 118 8.18 -5.52 -8.50
N LYS A 119 7.76 -5.31 -9.76
CA LYS A 119 8.68 -5.20 -10.88
C LYS A 119 9.47 -3.87 -10.83
N PRO A 120 10.79 -3.85 -11.04
CA PRO A 120 11.61 -2.64 -10.90
C PRO A 120 11.17 -1.46 -11.80
N GLU A 121 10.56 -1.71 -12.97
CA GLU A 121 10.05 -0.66 -13.84
C GLU A 121 8.97 0.20 -13.22
N LEU A 122 8.29 -0.28 -12.17
CA LEU A 122 7.31 0.51 -11.44
C LEU A 122 7.93 1.71 -10.73
N LEU A 123 9.23 1.67 -10.44
CA LEU A 123 9.98 2.81 -9.91
C LEU A 123 10.18 3.92 -10.95
N LYS A 124 9.86 3.70 -12.23
CA LYS A 124 9.94 4.75 -13.27
C LYS A 124 8.62 5.52 -13.42
N ARG A 125 7.56 5.11 -12.73
CA ARG A 125 6.28 5.81 -12.76
C ARG A 125 6.33 7.12 -11.96
N GLU A 126 5.36 7.98 -12.21
CA GLU A 126 5.15 9.18 -11.40
C GLU A 126 4.87 8.79 -9.95
N TYR A 127 5.51 9.52 -9.03
CA TYR A 127 5.32 9.36 -7.60
C TYR A 127 4.37 10.44 -7.11
N PHE A 128 3.48 10.04 -6.21
CA PHE A 128 2.53 10.93 -5.56
C PHE A 128 2.92 11.08 -4.10
N ASP A 129 2.75 12.27 -3.53
CA ASP A 129 2.82 12.49 -2.08
C ASP A 129 1.47 12.26 -1.42
N ASN A 130 0.37 12.46 -2.13
CA ASN A 130 -0.99 12.27 -1.65
C ASN A 130 -1.89 11.69 -2.74
N TYR A 131 -2.41 10.48 -2.53
CA TYR A 131 -3.34 9.87 -3.47
C TYR A 131 -4.74 10.48 -3.38
N SER A 132 -5.38 10.69 -4.53
CA SER A 132 -6.84 10.80 -4.60
C SER A 132 -7.40 10.19 -5.88
N SER A 133 -8.48 9.41 -5.78
CA SER A 133 -9.15 8.85 -6.96
C SER A 133 -9.65 9.93 -7.94
N HIS A 134 -9.92 11.15 -7.47
CA HIS A 134 -10.36 12.27 -8.31
C HIS A 134 -9.26 13.33 -8.45
N GLY A 135 -7.99 12.94 -8.29
CA GLY A 135 -6.84 13.82 -8.44
C GLY A 135 -6.66 14.32 -9.88
N SER A 136 -5.82 15.35 -10.04
CA SER A 136 -5.51 15.99 -11.32
C SER A 136 -4.87 15.07 -12.35
N HIS A 137 -4.37 13.90 -11.94
CA HIS A 137 -3.83 12.86 -12.82
C HIS A 137 -4.91 12.21 -13.71
N GLY A 138 -6.20 12.34 -13.40
CA GLY A 138 -7.29 11.78 -14.22
C GLY A 138 -7.43 10.25 -14.18
N LEU A 139 -6.60 9.58 -13.38
CA LEU A 139 -6.59 8.12 -13.18
C LEU A 139 -7.55 7.69 -12.06
N GLN A 140 -8.85 7.65 -12.36
CA GLN A 140 -9.88 7.28 -11.38
C GLN A 140 -9.85 5.78 -11.04
N TYR A 141 -9.92 5.45 -9.75
CA TYR A 141 -9.93 4.07 -9.26
C TYR A 141 -11.15 3.29 -9.77
N MET A 142 -10.90 2.06 -10.25
CA MET A 142 -11.96 1.13 -10.63
C MET A 142 -12.30 0.19 -9.47
N ASP A 143 -13.55 0.29 -8.99
CA ASP A 143 -14.06 -0.56 -7.92
C ASP A 143 -13.96 -2.05 -8.25
N ARG A 144 -13.72 -2.90 -7.23
CA ARG A 144 -13.55 -4.35 -7.39
C ARG A 144 -14.75 -5.01 -8.07
N SER A 145 -15.98 -4.55 -7.82
CA SER A 145 -17.21 -5.09 -8.42
C SER A 145 -17.29 -4.87 -9.94
N LYS A 146 -16.56 -3.88 -10.47
CA LYS A 146 -16.53 -3.54 -11.91
C LYS A 146 -15.38 -4.17 -12.65
N ARG A 147 -14.51 -4.92 -11.96
CA ARG A 147 -13.31 -5.53 -12.55
C ARG A 147 -13.67 -6.84 -13.23
N ASP A 148 -12.96 -7.11 -14.32
CA ASP A 148 -12.99 -8.41 -14.98
C ASP A 148 -12.30 -9.45 -14.07
N PRO A 149 -13.03 -10.47 -13.57
CA PRO A 149 -12.48 -11.48 -12.67
C PRO A 149 -11.48 -12.40 -13.37
N SER A 150 -11.50 -12.50 -14.70
CA SER A 150 -10.56 -13.30 -15.49
C SER A 150 -9.21 -12.61 -15.70
N TYR A 151 -9.14 -11.30 -15.44
CA TYR A 151 -7.94 -10.51 -15.70
C TYR A 151 -6.96 -10.47 -14.51
N ASN A 152 -5.77 -11.00 -14.73
CA ASN A 152 -4.68 -11.00 -13.75
C ASN A 152 -3.92 -9.67 -13.70
N HIS A 153 -4.53 -8.64 -13.14
CA HIS A 153 -3.87 -7.34 -12.89
C HIS A 153 -2.68 -7.45 -11.93
N LYS A 154 -2.60 -8.49 -11.08
CA LYS A 154 -1.44 -8.70 -10.20
C LYS A 154 -0.17 -8.98 -11.01
N GLY A 155 -0.28 -9.58 -12.19
CA GLY A 155 0.84 -9.83 -13.12
C GLY A 155 1.42 -8.55 -13.74
N GLU A 156 0.68 -7.43 -13.73
CA GLU A 156 1.22 -6.13 -14.13
C GLU A 156 2.23 -5.60 -13.09
N ILE A 157 2.12 -6.08 -11.85
CA ILE A 157 2.78 -5.49 -10.68
C ILE A 157 3.86 -6.39 -10.10
N LYS A 158 3.55 -7.68 -9.90
CA LYS A 158 4.47 -8.63 -9.29
C LYS A 158 5.57 -9.04 -10.27
N SER A 159 6.81 -9.10 -9.80
CA SER A 159 7.87 -9.82 -10.50
C SER A 159 7.56 -11.31 -10.47
N ASP A 160 7.70 -11.98 -11.62
CA ASP A 160 7.60 -13.43 -11.70
C ASP A 160 8.72 -14.03 -10.85
N SER A 161 8.37 -14.79 -9.82
CA SER A 161 9.32 -15.57 -9.02
C SER A 161 9.85 -16.81 -9.74
N ARG A 162 9.94 -16.78 -11.08
CA ARG A 162 10.64 -17.78 -11.90
C ARG A 162 11.89 -17.17 -12.52
N GLN A 163 12.87 -16.85 -11.68
CA GLN A 163 14.25 -17.12 -12.08
C GLN A 163 14.58 -18.50 -11.54
N SER A 164 14.36 -19.51 -12.36
CA SER A 164 15.04 -20.80 -12.22
C SER A 164 16.54 -20.51 -12.15
N VAL A 165 17.14 -20.82 -11.00
CA VAL A 165 18.57 -20.99 -10.87
C VAL A 165 19.00 -21.94 -11.99
N SER A 166 19.76 -21.45 -12.96
CA SER A 166 20.43 -22.34 -13.92
C SER A 166 21.48 -23.10 -13.11
N GLU A 167 21.23 -24.38 -12.87
CA GLU A 167 22.27 -25.31 -12.43
C GLU A 167 23.45 -25.21 -13.41
N PRO A 168 24.70 -25.11 -12.92
CA PRO A 168 25.85 -25.17 -13.81
C PRO A 168 25.94 -26.58 -14.40
N GLU A 169 26.05 -26.67 -15.73
CA GLU A 169 26.26 -27.93 -16.43
C GLU A 169 27.46 -28.70 -15.84
N PRO A 170 27.38 -30.05 -15.70
CA PRO A 170 28.52 -30.83 -15.30
C PRO A 170 29.59 -30.80 -16.40
N SER A 171 30.76 -30.29 -16.05
CA SER A 171 31.96 -30.28 -16.89
C SER A 171 32.27 -31.69 -17.40
N ARG A 172 32.09 -31.93 -18.70
CA ARG A 172 32.64 -33.11 -19.37
C ARG A 172 34.15 -32.93 -19.51
N THR A 173 34.91 -33.75 -18.82
CA THR A 173 36.35 -33.93 -19.06
C THR A 173 36.50 -34.80 -20.33
N PRO A 174 37.28 -34.40 -21.34
CA PRO A 174 37.54 -35.24 -22.50
C PRO A 174 38.65 -36.28 -22.21
N PRO A 175 38.71 -37.36 -23.01
CA PRO A 175 39.58 -38.53 -22.78
C PRO A 175 41.07 -38.28 -23.01
#